data_AF-A0A1Y3EA90-F1
#
_entry.id   AF-A0A1Y3EA90-F1
#
_cell.length_a   1.000
_cell.length_b   1.000
_cell.length_c   1.000
_cell.angle_alpha   90.00
_cell.angle_beta   90.00
_cell.angle_gamma   90.00
#
_symmetry.space_group_name_H-M   'P 1'
#
loop_
_entity.id
_entity.type
_entity.pdbx_description
1 polymer ?
#
loop_
_entity_poly.entity_id
_entity_poly.type
_entity_poly.pdbx_seq_one_letter_code
_entity_poly.pdbx_strand_id
1 'polypeptide(L)' 'LDSASIYDIHVPTHVQGFIVPHCIVILPNTNGMQLLLCYDSKSFFCVYVNTYGKMTKNVVLQWGEMPTSV' A
#
# COMPACT_ATOMS: atom_id res chain seq x y z
N LEU A 1 -13.01 20.06 14.94
CA LEU A 1 -11.98 20.29 13.92
C LEU A 1 -10.65 19.90 14.56
N ASP A 2 -10.12 18.69 14.51
CA ASP A 2 -10.52 17.40 13.97
C ASP A 2 -9.92 16.36 14.94
N SER A 3 -10.71 15.43 15.48
CA SER A 3 -10.16 14.28 16.22
C SER A 3 -9.57 13.25 15.26
N ALA A 4 -8.84 13.70 14.23
CA ALA A 4 -8.19 12.82 13.29
C ALA A 4 -7.09 12.06 14.03
N SER A 5 -7.41 10.84 14.43
CA SER A 5 -6.45 9.89 14.94
C SER A 5 -5.35 9.71 13.89
N ILE A 6 -4.11 9.92 14.31
CA ILE A 6 -2.94 9.67 13.47
C ILE A 6 -2.79 8.15 13.38
N TYR A 7 -2.92 7.62 12.17
CA TYR A 7 -2.69 6.20 11.89
C TYR A 7 -1.40 6.05 11.10
N ASP A 8 -0.59 5.07 11.49
CA ASP A 8 0.54 4.66 10.67
C ASP A 8 0.06 4.01 9.37
N ILE A 9 0.91 4.12 8.34
CA ILE A 9 0.70 3.48 7.05
C ILE A 9 0.95 1.97 7.19
N HIS A 10 0.09 1.16 6.58
CA HIS A 10 0.12 -0.30 6.70
C HIS A 10 1.45 -0.91 6.27
N VAL A 11 2.17 -1.58 7.20
CA VAL A 11 3.36 -2.39 6.88
C VAL A 11 2.99 -3.88 6.85
N PRO A 12 3.24 -4.58 5.74
CA PRO A 12 2.89 -5.99 5.61
C PRO A 12 3.83 -6.87 6.44
N THR A 13 3.27 -7.72 7.30
CA THR A 13 4.02 -8.58 8.23
C THR A 13 4.46 -9.92 7.63
N HIS A 14 3.88 -10.31 6.49
CA HIS A 14 4.13 -11.60 5.85
C HIS A 14 5.35 -11.59 4.90
N VAL A 15 6.01 -10.44 4.72
CA VAL A 15 7.16 -10.29 3.83
C VAL A 15 8.44 -10.48 4.64
N GLN A 16 9.17 -11.57 4.35
CA GLN A 16 10.46 -11.84 4.99
C GLN A 16 11.58 -11.09 4.26
N GLY A 17 12.08 -10.01 4.87
CA GLY A 17 13.21 -9.24 4.36
C GLY A 17 13.09 -7.74 4.62
N PHE A 18 13.99 -6.97 4.03
CA PHE A 18 13.89 -5.50 4.03
C PHE A 18 12.74 -5.07 3.13
N ILE A 19 11.84 -4.23 3.67
CA ILE A 19 10.73 -3.64 2.91
C ILE A 19 11.15 -2.20 2.57
N VAL A 20 11.14 -1.86 1.30
CA VAL A 20 11.41 -0.51 0.80
C VAL A 20 10.10 0.08 0.28
N PRO A 21 9.58 1.17 0.89
CA PRO A 21 8.41 1.86 0.35
C PRO A 21 8.77 2.45 -1.02
N HIS A 22 7.97 2.14 -2.04
CA HIS A 22 8.21 2.59 -3.42
C HIS A 22 7.31 3.76 -3.80
N CYS A 23 5.98 3.61 -3.66
CA CYS A 23 5.03 4.66 -3.97
C CYS A 23 3.68 4.46 -3.29
N ILE A 24 2.89 5.54 -3.27
CA ILE A 24 1.51 5.55 -2.79
C ILE A 24 0.63 6.08 -3.92
N VAL A 25 -0.37 5.29 -4.33
CA VAL A 25 -1.31 5.67 -5.38
C VAL A 25 -2.70 5.84 -4.77
N ILE A 26 -3.32 7.01 -4.98
CA ILE A 26 -4.70 7.26 -4.55
C ILE A 26 -5.63 6.66 -5.59
N LEU A 27 -6.57 5.80 -5.16
CA LEU A 27 -7.44 5.11 -6.11
C LEU A 27 -8.55 6.04 -6.62
N PRO A 28 -8.75 6.13 -7.95
CA PRO A 28 -9.82 6.93 -8.52
C PRO A 28 -11.19 6.37 -8.09
N ASN A 29 -12.20 7.24 -8.07
CA ASN A 29 -13.58 6.88 -7.69
C ASN A 29 -13.75 6.38 -6.24
N THR A 30 -12.77 6.61 -5.36
CA THR A 30 -12.85 6.21 -3.93
C THR A 30 -12.96 7.38 -2.97
N ASN A 31 -13.16 8.60 -3.48
CA ASN A 31 -13.14 9.86 -2.71
C ASN A 31 -11.86 10.01 -1.87
N GLY A 32 -10.73 9.46 -2.34
CA GLY A 32 -9.47 9.46 -1.60
C GLY A 32 -9.43 8.55 -0.38
N MET A 33 -10.46 7.71 -0.14
CA MET A 33 -10.50 6.83 1.02
C MET A 33 -9.74 5.52 0.83
N GLN A 34 -9.37 5.16 -0.41
CA GLN A 34 -8.58 3.97 -0.69
C GLN A 34 -7.27 4.35 -1.39
N LEU A 35 -6.22 3.65 -0.97
CA LEU A 35 -4.85 3.83 -1.42
C LEU A 35 -4.31 2.46 -1.85
N LEU A 36 -3.38 2.49 -2.79
CA LEU A 36 -2.55 1.36 -3.15
C LEU A 36 -1.13 1.68 -2.70
N LEU A 37 -0.63 0.93 -1.72
CA LEU A 37 0.75 1.04 -1.25
C LEU A 37 1.58 0.03 -2.00
N CYS A 38 2.67 0.48 -2.61
CA CYS A 38 3.59 -0.39 -3.31
C CYS A 38 4.94 -0.40 -2.62
N TYR A 39 5.48 -1.61 -2.53
CA TYR A 39 6.68 -1.94 -1.79
C TYR A 39 7.61 -2.75 -2.69
N ASP A 40 8.90 -2.51 -2.52
CA ASP A 40 9.97 -3.29 -3.12
C ASP A 40 10.71 -4.05 -2.02
N SER A 41 10.95 -5.34 -2.24
CA SER A 41 11.66 -6.19 -1.27
C SER A 41 12.43 -7.29 -1.99
N LYS A 42 11.71 -8.23 -2.60
CA LYS A 42 12.25 -9.24 -3.53
C LYS A 42 11.52 -9.23 -4.86
N SER A 43 10.21 -9.02 -4.80
CA SER A 43 9.36 -8.68 -5.93
C SER A 43 8.63 -7.39 -5.59
N PHE A 44 8.30 -6.62 -6.62
CA PHE A 44 7.44 -5.47 -6.44
C PHE A 44 6.02 -5.96 -6.13
N PHE A 45 5.47 -5.48 -5.02
CA PHE A 45 4.12 -5.86 -4.63
C PHE A 45 3.33 -4.65 -4.14
N CYS A 46 2.03 -4.68 -4.37
CA CYS A 46 1.13 -3.63 -3.93
C CYS A 46 -0.06 -4.17 -3.14
N VAL A 47 -0.52 -3.39 -2.18
CA VAL A 47 -1.60 -3.74 -1.27
C VAL A 47 -2.63 -2.63 -1.17
N TYR A 48 -3.91 -3.02 -1.11
CA TYR A 48 -5.03 -2.10 -1.00
C TYR A 48 -5.27 -1.74 0.45
N VAL A 49 -5.19 -0.45 0.78
CA VAL A 49 -5.39 0.05 2.13
C VAL A 49 -6.36 1.22 2.12
N ASN A 50 -6.91 1.56 3.27
CA ASN A 50 -7.61 2.82 3.45
C ASN A 50 -6.69 3.88 4.08
N THR A 51 -7.20 5.10 4.15
CA THR A 51 -6.56 6.24 4.83
C THR A 51 -6.36 6.05 6.34
N TYR A 52 -6.93 4.99 6.92
CA TYR A 52 -6.74 4.59 8.32
C TYR A 52 -5.66 3.50 8.49
N GLY A 53 -4.88 3.20 7.43
CA GLY A 53 -3.82 2.19 7.48
C GLY A 53 -4.31 0.74 7.56
N LYS A 54 -5.59 0.48 7.26
CA LYS A 54 -6.15 -0.88 7.25
C LYS A 54 -6.24 -1.43 5.84
N MET A 55 -5.86 -2.69 5.68
CA MET A 55 -6.09 -3.45 4.46
C MET A 55 -7.57 -3.50 4.12
N THR A 56 -7.94 -3.08 2.91
CA THR A 56 -9.33 -3.08 2.41
C THR A 56 -9.64 -4.28 1.54
N LYS A 57 -8.62 -4.88 0.92
CA LYS A 57 -8.72 -6.15 0.18
C LYS A 57 -7.64 -7.09 0.66
N ASN A 58 -8.00 -8.35 0.91
CA ASN A 58 -7.06 -9.43 1.20
C ASN A 58 -6.37 -9.95 -0.07
N VAL A 59 -6.02 -9.03 -0.98
CA VAL A 59 -5.37 -9.33 -2.25
C VAL A 59 -4.07 -8.56 -2.29
N VAL A 60 -2.97 -9.27 -2.50
CA VAL A 60 -1.66 -8.71 -2.76
C VAL A 60 -1.41 -8.82 -4.27
N LEU A 61 -1.14 -7.69 -4.90
CA LEU A 61 -0.69 -7.67 -6.29
C LEU A 61 0.81 -7.92 -6.28
N GLN A 62 1.27 -9.01 -6.91
CA GLN A 62 2.69 -9.32 -7.05
C GLN A 62 3.07 -9.25 -8.51
N TRP A 63 4.10 -8.47 -8.82
CA TRP A 63 4.67 -8.39 -10.15
C TRP A 63 5.94 -9.23 -10.20
N GLY A 64 6.12 -9.99 -11.29
CA GLY A 64 7.34 -10.80 -11.49
C GLY A 64 8.59 -9.93 -11.67
N GLU A 65 8.42 -8.74 -12.24
CA GLU A 65 9.46 -7.74 -12.48
C GLU A 65 8.90 -6.37 -12.09
N MET A 66 9.75 -5.43 -11.64
CA MET A 66 9.28 -4.09 -11.29
C MET A 66 8.74 -3.38 -12.55
N PRO A 67 7.53 -2.78 -12.52
CA PRO A 67 7.05 -1.98 -13.63
C PRO A 67 8.00 -0.81 -13.87
N THR A 68 8.33 -0.53 -15.13
CA THR A 68 9.27 0.54 -15.52
C THR A 68 8.71 1.94 -15.29
N SER A 69 7.42 2.06 -14.98
CA SER A 69 6.75 3.30 -14.62
C SER A 69 5.61 3.01 -13.65
N VAL A 70 5.46 3.86 -12.64
CA VAL A 70 4.30 3.92 -11.74
C VAL A 70 3.59 5.26 -11.89
#